data_AF-A0A4V1M7P6-F1
#
_entry.id   AF-A0A4V1M7P6-F1
#
_cell.length_a   1.000
_cell.length_b   1.000
_cell.length_c   1.000
_cell.angle_alpha   90.00
_cell.angle_beta   90.00
_cell.angle_gamma   90.00
#
_symmetry.space_group_name_H-M   'P 1'
#
loop_
_entity.id
_entity.type
_entity.pdbx_description
1 polymer ?
#
loop_
_entity_poly.entity_id
_entity_poly.type
_entity_poly.pdbx_seq_one_letter_code
_entity_poly.pdbx_strand_id
1 'polypeptide(L)'
;MKKKLFMLTALVATMFLFTACEDWFAEEEDDMTTPTDNSTYTYKWSCFSGGTQYSIQIPNRLSSSCKRAWEFYARTYGCNDANNFAEAERQKRACP
;
A
#
# COMPACT_ATOMS: atom_id res chain seq x y z
N MET A 1 43.79 21.50 39.85
CA MET A 1 42.95 21.76 41.04
C MET A 1 42.30 23.14 40.91
N LYS A 2 40.96 23.14 41.03
CA LYS A 2 39.96 24.22 41.04
C LYS A 2 40.44 25.68 40.89
N LYS A 3 39.99 26.36 39.84
CA LYS A 3 39.90 27.83 39.81
C LYS A 3 38.67 28.32 39.02
N LYS A 4 37.82 29.06 39.76
CA LYS A 4 36.93 30.16 39.34
C LYS A 4 35.66 29.74 38.59
N LEU A 5 34.46 29.74 39.18
CA LEU A 5 33.71 30.79 39.88
C LEU A 5 33.30 31.95 38.95
N PHE A 6 31.98 32.04 38.71
CA PHE A 6 31.17 33.24 38.35
C PHE A 6 31.34 33.76 36.91
N MET A 7 30.35 34.23 36.15
CA MET A 7 28.98 34.74 36.32
C MET A 7 28.31 34.67 34.91
N LEU A 8 27.03 34.31 34.74
CA LEU A 8 25.86 35.22 34.62
C LEU A 8 25.81 36.08 33.34
N THR A 9 24.59 36.32 32.85
CA THR A 9 24.15 37.14 31.68
C THR A 9 24.11 36.37 30.33
N ALA A 10 22.96 35.96 29.80
CA ALA A 10 21.74 36.68 29.38
C ALA A 10 21.92 37.50 28.08
N LEU A 11 21.09 37.14 27.08
CA LEU A 11 20.50 38.04 26.08
C LEU A 11 21.43 38.81 25.14
N VAL A 12 21.73 38.22 23.97
CA VAL A 12 21.92 38.92 22.66
C VAL A 12 21.64 37.84 21.59
N ALA A 13 20.53 37.75 20.86
CA ALA A 13 19.83 38.75 20.05
C ALA A 13 20.74 39.46 19.04
N THR A 14 21.36 38.70 18.14
CA THR A 14 21.88 39.17 16.85
C THR A 14 21.72 38.03 15.85
N MET A 15 20.66 38.03 15.04
CA MET A 15 20.73 38.56 13.68
C MET A 15 21.99 38.08 12.93
N PHE A 16 21.87 36.96 12.23
CA PHE A 16 22.57 36.76 10.97
C PHE A 16 21.53 36.41 9.90
N LEU A 17 21.15 37.45 9.18
CA LEU A 17 20.59 37.41 7.84
C LEU A 17 21.57 36.69 6.92
N PHE A 18 21.14 35.69 6.15
CA PHE A 18 21.56 35.50 4.77
C PHE A 18 20.50 34.66 4.04
N THR A 19 19.74 35.35 3.20
CA THR A 19 18.95 34.79 2.11
C THR A 19 19.88 34.28 1.01
N ALA A 20 19.44 33.20 0.34
CA ALA A 20 19.88 32.73 -0.98
C ALA A 20 21.31 32.16 -1.10
N CYS A 21 21.42 30.83 -0.95
CA CYS A 21 22.22 30.01 -1.85
C CYS A 21 21.33 28.81 -2.20
N GLU A 22 20.57 28.95 -3.29
CA GLU A 22 20.09 27.78 -4.02
C GLU A 22 21.30 26.97 -4.49
N ASP A 23 21.08 25.68 -4.69
CA ASP A 23 21.93 24.74 -5.42
C ASP A 23 23.10 24.13 -4.64
N TRP A 24 22.82 23.12 -3.79
CA TRP A 24 23.81 22.12 -3.34
C TRP A 24 23.23 20.88 -2.63
N PHE A 25 22.05 20.40 -3.02
CA PHE A 25 21.59 19.04 -2.70
C PHE A 25 20.88 18.43 -3.91
N ALA A 26 21.66 18.21 -4.96
CA ALA A 26 21.45 17.05 -5.81
C ALA A 26 21.99 15.84 -5.04
N GLU A 27 21.16 15.21 -4.22
CA GLU A 27 21.36 13.83 -3.82
C GLU A 27 20.14 13.04 -4.28
N GLU A 28 20.45 12.06 -5.12
CA GLU A 28 19.56 11.07 -5.70
C GLU A 28 18.57 10.58 -4.64
N GLU A 29 17.28 10.88 -4.82
CA GLU A 29 16.24 10.09 -4.19
C GLU A 29 16.30 8.71 -4.85
N ASP A 30 17.11 7.86 -4.21
CA ASP A 30 17.14 6.41 -4.29
C ASP A 30 15.72 5.92 -4.58
N ASP A 31 15.51 5.52 -5.84
CA ASP A 31 14.39 4.72 -6.26
C ASP A 31 14.49 3.40 -5.49
N MET A 32 14.00 3.44 -4.25
CA MET A 32 13.49 2.28 -3.54
C MET A 32 12.28 1.79 -4.34
N THR A 33 12.57 1.19 -5.49
CA THR A 33 11.85 0.06 -6.04
C THR A 33 11.92 -1.02 -4.98
N THR A 34 11.07 -0.87 -3.95
CA THR A 34 10.45 -2.02 -3.32
C THR A 34 10.07 -2.96 -4.47
N PRO A 35 10.55 -4.21 -4.48
CA PRO A 35 10.13 -5.15 -5.51
C PRO A 35 8.60 -5.15 -5.43
N THR A 36 7.94 -4.56 -6.42
CA THR A 36 6.50 -4.71 -6.55
C THR A 36 6.34 -6.18 -6.77
N ASP A 37 5.93 -6.89 -5.72
CA ASP A 37 5.78 -8.32 -5.75
C ASP A 37 4.61 -8.62 -6.69
N ASN A 38 4.94 -8.70 -7.98
CA ASN A 38 4.04 -9.03 -9.09
C ASN A 38 3.55 -10.48 -8.98
N SER A 39 3.66 -11.12 -7.81
CA SER A 39 3.11 -12.43 -7.51
C SER A 39 1.59 -12.46 -7.48
N THR A 40 0.92 -11.32 -7.40
CA THR A 40 -0.54 -11.22 -7.43
C THR A 40 -1.03 -10.15 -8.41
N TYR A 41 -2.29 -10.26 -8.85
CA TYR A 41 -2.99 -9.18 -9.55
C TYR A 41 -4.27 -8.83 -8.79
N THR A 42 -4.68 -7.56 -8.90
CA THR A 42 -5.91 -7.08 -8.28
C THR A 42 -7.11 -7.34 -9.18
N TYR A 43 -8.03 -8.16 -8.70
CA TYR A 43 -9.34 -8.33 -9.30
C TYR A 43 -10.34 -7.39 -8.63
N LYS A 44 -11.04 -6.58 -9.41
CA LYS A 44 -12.03 -5.59 -8.94
C LYS A 44 -13.40 -5.92 -9.54
N TRP A 45 -14.46 -5.77 -8.75
CA TRP A 45 -15.83 -5.95 -9.22
C TRP A 45 -16.80 -5.05 -8.47
N SER A 46 -18.01 -4.92 -9.00
CA SER A 46 -19.11 -4.24 -8.34
C SER A 46 -20.34 -5.14 -8.36
N CYS A 47 -21.18 -5.01 -7.34
CA CYS A 47 -22.47 -5.69 -7.28
C CYS A 47 -23.54 -4.81 -7.91
N PHE A 48 -24.47 -5.43 -8.64
CA PHE A 48 -25.50 -4.73 -9.41
C PHE A 48 -26.40 -3.82 -8.56
N SER A 49 -26.53 -4.10 -7.27
CA SER A 49 -27.44 -3.43 -6.34
C SER A 49 -26.84 -2.27 -5.54
N GLY A 50 -25.50 -2.09 -5.51
CA GLY A 50 -24.89 -1.34 -4.40
C GLY A 50 -23.91 -0.23 -4.76
N GLY A 51 -23.40 -0.14 -5.99
CA GLY A 51 -22.36 0.83 -6.37
C GLY A 51 -21.02 0.64 -5.64
N THR A 52 -20.97 -0.12 -4.55
CA THR A 52 -19.77 -0.51 -3.82
C THR A 52 -18.89 -1.36 -4.72
N GLN A 53 -17.64 -0.93 -4.85
CA GLN A 53 -16.60 -1.66 -5.52
C GLN A 53 -15.83 -2.50 -4.52
N TYR A 54 -15.63 -3.77 -4.87
CA TYR A 54 -14.88 -4.73 -4.09
C TYR A 54 -13.60 -5.11 -4.83
N SER A 55 -12.63 -5.63 -4.11
CA SER A 55 -11.39 -6.13 -4.72
C SER A 55 -10.72 -7.21 -3.89
N ILE A 56 -10.03 -8.12 -4.57
CA ILE A 56 -9.13 -9.12 -3.97
C ILE A 56 -7.81 -9.19 -4.73
N GLN A 57 -6.76 -9.66 -4.06
CA GLN A 57 -5.51 -10.04 -4.71
C GLN A 57 -5.54 -11.53 -5.06
N ILE A 58 -5.24 -11.87 -6.31
CA ILE A 58 -5.22 -13.25 -6.80
C ILE A 58 -3.79 -13.59 -7.26
N PRO A 59 -3.21 -14.72 -6.82
CA PRO A 59 -1.86 -15.09 -7.23
C PRO A 59 -1.72 -15.34 -8.74
N ASN A 60 -0.71 -14.73 -9.35
CA ASN A 60 -0.39 -14.88 -10.76
C ASN A 60 0.05 -16.29 -11.13
N ARG A 61 0.60 -17.05 -10.18
CA ARG A 61 1.00 -18.46 -10.34
C ARG A 61 -0.15 -19.45 -10.56
N LEU A 62 -1.39 -19.05 -10.30
CA LEU A 62 -2.56 -19.90 -10.52
C LEU A 62 -2.80 -20.11 -12.02
N SER A 63 -3.33 -21.27 -12.39
CA SER A 63 -3.82 -21.50 -13.75
C SER A 63 -4.98 -20.55 -14.07
N SER A 64 -5.22 -20.29 -15.37
CA SER A 64 -6.32 -19.42 -15.80
C SER A 64 -7.69 -19.91 -15.33
N SER A 65 -7.90 -21.23 -15.23
CA SER A 65 -9.13 -21.79 -14.68
C SER A 65 -9.28 -21.48 -13.19
N CYS A 66 -8.19 -21.60 -12.42
CA CYS A 66 -8.23 -21.28 -11.00
C CYS A 66 -8.38 -19.80 -10.72
N LYS A 67 -7.74 -18.93 -11.50
CA LYS A 67 -7.98 -17.48 -11.44
C LYS A 67 -9.48 -17.17 -11.56
N ARG A 68 -10.15 -17.73 -12.58
CA ARG A 68 -11.60 -17.57 -12.78
C ARG A 68 -12.44 -18.13 -11.63
N ALA A 69 -12.05 -19.27 -11.05
CA ALA A 69 -12.73 -19.83 -9.89
C ALA A 69 -12.64 -18.90 -8.67
N TRP A 70 -11.47 -18.32 -8.42
CA TRP A 70 -11.26 -17.32 -7.37
C TRP A 70 -12.08 -16.04 -7.63
N GLU A 71 -12.10 -15.54 -8.86
CA GLU A 71 -12.91 -14.38 -9.27
C GLU A 71 -14.41 -14.63 -9.12
N PHE A 72 -14.87 -15.82 -9.51
CA PHE A 72 -16.27 -16.22 -9.38
C PHE A 72 -16.65 -16.32 -7.90
N TYR A 73 -15.87 -17.03 -7.10
CA TYR A 73 -16.08 -17.13 -5.65
C TYR A 73 -16.17 -15.75 -4.98
N ALA A 74 -15.22 -14.86 -5.28
CA ALA A 74 -15.18 -13.53 -4.71
C ALA A 74 -16.42 -12.70 -5.07
N ARG A 75 -16.89 -12.76 -6.32
CA ARG A 75 -18.13 -12.10 -6.74
C ARG A 75 -19.35 -12.68 -6.06
N THR A 76 -19.47 -14.01 -6.03
CA THR A 76 -20.64 -14.68 -5.47
C THR A 76 -20.81 -14.31 -4.01
N TYR A 77 -19.75 -14.43 -3.21
CA TYR A 77 -19.81 -14.07 -1.79
C TYR A 77 -19.85 -12.57 -1.55
N GLY A 78 -19.11 -11.78 -2.33
CA GLY A 78 -19.10 -10.32 -2.23
C GLY A 78 -20.46 -9.69 -2.53
N CYS A 79 -21.21 -10.28 -3.46
CA CYS A 79 -22.55 -9.82 -3.85
C CYS A 79 -23.70 -10.60 -3.20
N ASN A 80 -23.40 -11.51 -2.27
CA ASN A 80 -24.39 -12.38 -1.63
C ASN A 80 -25.31 -13.10 -2.63
N ASP A 81 -24.73 -13.60 -3.72
CA ASP A 81 -25.45 -14.33 -4.77
C ASP A 81 -25.70 -15.78 -4.34
N ALA A 82 -26.73 -15.95 -3.50
CA ALA A 82 -27.04 -17.21 -2.86
C ALA A 82 -27.32 -18.37 -3.82
N ASN A 83 -27.77 -18.07 -5.04
CA ASN A 83 -28.04 -19.08 -6.06
C ASN A 83 -26.76 -19.78 -6.52
N ASN A 84 -25.60 -19.14 -6.36
CA ASN A 84 -24.32 -19.60 -6.88
C ASN A 84 -23.33 -20.05 -5.80
N PHE A 85 -23.68 -20.02 -4.50
CA PHE A 85 -22.74 -20.41 -3.42
C PHE A 85 -22.21 -21.83 -3.56
N ALA A 86 -23.08 -22.81 -3.83
CA ALA A 86 -22.65 -24.20 -3.97
C ALA A 86 -21.68 -24.41 -5.14
N GLU A 87 -21.91 -23.70 -6.25
CA GLU A 87 -21.05 -23.72 -7.42
C GLU A 87 -19.69 -23.06 -7.14
N ALA A 88 -19.72 -21.89 -6.49
CA ALA A 88 -18.53 -21.14 -6.11
C ALA A 88 -17.60 -21.96 -5.22
N GLU A 89 -18.15 -22.62 -4.18
CA GLU A 89 -17.41 -23.53 -3.31
C GLU A 89 -16.79 -24.69 -4.08
N ARG A 90 -17.56 -25.32 -4.97
CA ARG A 90 -17.07 -26.43 -5.78
C ARG A 90 -15.89 -26.02 -6.65
N GLN A 91 -15.98 -24.88 -7.33
CA GLN A 91 -14.91 -24.37 -8.17
C GLN A 91 -13.68 -23.95 -7.34
N LYS A 92 -13.89 -23.27 -6.21
CA LYS A 92 -12.80 -22.82 -5.36
C LYS A 92 -12.04 -23.98 -4.70
N ARG A 93 -12.73 -25.05 -4.30
CA ARG A 93 -12.14 -26.27 -3.73
C ARG A 93 -11.25 -27.04 -4.72
N ALA A 94 -11.53 -26.93 -6.02
CA ALA A 94 -10.71 -27.53 -7.07
C ALA A 94 -9.37 -26.79 -7.28
N CYS A 95 -9.16 -25.68 -6.58
CA CYS A 95 -8.02 -24.79 -6.77
C CYS A 95 -7.30 -24.49 -5.45
N PRO A 96 -5.96 -24.39 -5.47
CA PRO A 96 -5.19 -23.98 -4.31
C PRO A 96 -5.52 -22.54 -3.89
#